data_AF-A0A931YVS6-F1
#
_entry.id   AF-A0A931YVS6-F1
#
_cell.length_a   1.000
_cell.length_b   1.000
_cell.length_c   1.000
_cell.angle_alpha   90.00
_cell.angle_beta   90.00
_cell.angle_gamma   90.00
#
_symmetry.space_group_name_H-M   'P 1'
#
loop_
_entity.id
_entity.type
_entity.pdbx_description
1 polymer ?
#
loop_
_entity_poly.entity_id
_entity_poly.type
_entity_poly.pdbx_seq_one_letter_code
_entity_poly.pdbx_strand_id
1 'polypeptide(L)' 'MNVARLLACATCVASAYGDRTFNWAYAALLLLPFALVAIVAGVFAWHAGYRPRMLLRHPPARPDAGDHPDIIKETT' A
#
# COMPACT_ATOMS: atom_id res chain seq x y z
N MET A 1 49.39 -10.06 -4.96
CA MET A 1 48.07 -9.46 -5.31
C MET A 1 48.33 -8.13 -6.01
N ASN A 2 47.84 -7.95 -7.23
CA ASN A 2 48.10 -6.73 -8.02
C ASN A 2 47.33 -5.53 -7.45
N VAL A 3 48.02 -4.40 -7.26
CA VAL A 3 47.45 -3.13 -6.77
C VAL A 3 46.27 -2.67 -7.62
N ALA A 4 46.34 -2.86 -8.94
CA ALA A 4 45.26 -2.56 -9.87
C ALA A 4 43.95 -3.32 -9.56
N ARG A 5 44.05 -4.56 -9.09
CA ARG A 5 42.89 -5.41 -8.76
C ARG A 5 42.24 -4.98 -7.44
N LEU A 6 43.07 -4.55 -6.47
CA LEU A 6 42.60 -3.98 -5.21
C LEU A 6 41.84 -2.67 -5.42
N LEU A 7 42.35 -1.76 -6.26
CA LEU A 7 41.65 -0.52 -6.62
C LEU A 7 40.34 -0.80 -7.37
N ALA A 8 40.33 -1.73 -8.31
CA ALA A 8 39.13 -2.10 -9.06
C ALA A 8 38.02 -2.69 -8.16
N CYS A 9 38.39 -3.48 -7.15
CA CYS A 9 37.43 -4.03 -6.20
C CYS A 9 36.89 -2.95 -5.25
N ALA A 10 37.77 -2.09 -4.74
CA ALA A 10 37.40 -0.99 -3.85
C ALA A 10 36.47 0.02 -4.53
N THR A 11 36.76 0.41 -5.78
CA THR A 11 35.89 1.33 -6.53
C THR A 11 34.53 0.71 -6.86
N CYS A 12 34.48 -0.61 -7.11
CA CYS A 12 33.23 -1.30 -7.39
C CYS A 12 32.33 -1.37 -6.14
N VAL A 13 32.90 -1.72 -4.98
CA VAL A 13 32.17 -1.75 -3.70
C VAL A 13 31.78 -0.36 -3.21
N ALA A 14 32.59 0.66 -3.48
CA ALA A 14 32.29 2.06 -3.13
C ALA A 14 31.37 2.76 -4.15
N SER A 15 31.10 2.14 -5.30
CA SER A 15 30.17 2.70 -6.29
C SER A 15 28.74 2.66 -5.75
N ALA A 16 27.89 3.60 -6.16
CA ALA A 16 26.48 3.65 -5.77
C ALA A 16 25.69 2.37 -6.14
N TYR A 17 26.22 1.55 -7.04
CA TYR A 17 25.65 0.25 -7.43
C TYR A 17 26.17 -0.92 -6.58
N GLY A 18 27.39 -0.83 -6.02
CA GLY A 18 28.00 -1.89 -5.22
C GLY A 18 27.87 -1.68 -3.70
N ASP A 19 27.63 -0.44 -3.27
CA ASP A 19 27.51 -0.12 -1.86
C ASP A 19 26.10 -0.45 -1.35
N ARG A 20 26.00 -1.43 -0.45
CA ARG A 20 24.72 -1.85 0.14
C ARG A 20 24.09 -0.77 1.02
N THR A 21 24.85 0.25 1.41
CA THR A 21 24.30 1.41 2.11
C THR A 21 23.40 2.25 1.20
N PHE A 22 23.47 2.14 -0.12
CA PHE A 22 22.58 2.84 -1.07
C PHE A 22 21.27 2.10 -1.37
N ASN A 23 21.01 0.96 -0.73
CA ASN A 23 19.80 0.18 -0.97
C ASN A 23 18.51 0.96 -0.63
N TRP A 24 18.56 1.90 0.31
CA TRP A 24 17.44 2.80 0.62
C TRP A 24 17.13 3.78 -0.52
N ALA A 25 18.12 4.20 -1.31
CA ALA A 25 17.90 5.05 -2.47
C ALA A 25 17.14 4.29 -3.55
N TYR A 26 17.52 3.03 -3.81
CA TYR A 26 16.74 2.13 -4.69
C TYR A 26 15.32 1.93 -4.19
N ALA A 27 15.14 1.68 -2.90
CA ALA A 27 13.81 1.58 -2.29
C ALA A 27 13.01 2.87 -2.50
N ALA A 28 13.62 4.04 -2.33
CA ALA A 28 12.96 5.32 -2.58
C ALA A 28 12.55 5.50 -4.05
N LEU A 29 13.42 5.14 -5.01
CA LEU A 29 13.08 5.16 -6.44
C LEU A 29 11.96 4.17 -6.77
N LEU A 30 11.99 2.97 -6.20
CA LEU A 30 10.95 1.95 -6.37
C LEU A 30 9.59 2.42 -5.81
N LEU A 31 9.60 3.17 -4.71
CA LEU A 31 8.40 3.70 -4.06
C LEU A 31 7.87 4.98 -4.71
N LEU A 32 8.71 5.71 -5.47
CA LEU A 32 8.36 6.96 -6.13
C LEU A 32 7.06 6.91 -6.96
N PRO A 33 6.83 5.93 -7.87
CA PRO A 33 5.59 5.90 -8.65
C PRO A 33 4.34 5.72 -7.78
N PHE A 34 4.42 4.93 -6.71
CA PHE A 34 3.32 4.73 -5.78
C PHE A 34 3.04 5.99 -4.95
N ALA A 35 4.09 6.65 -4.47
CA ALA A 35 3.98 7.91 -3.77
C ALA A 35 3.33 8.98 -4.65
N LEU A 36 3.74 9.07 -5.92
CA LEU A 36 3.17 10.01 -6.88
C LEU A 36 1.67 9.76 -7.08
N VAL A 37 1.27 8.50 -7.32
CA VAL A 37 -0.15 8.13 -7.47
C VAL A 37 -0.95 8.47 -6.21
N ALA A 38 -0.42 8.17 -5.02
CA ALA A 38 -1.07 8.46 -3.75
C ALA A 38 -1.27 9.97 -3.54
N ILE A 39 -0.27 10.80 -3.86
CA ILE A 39 -0.36 12.26 -3.77
C ILE A 39 -1.43 12.79 -4.73
N VAL A 40 -1.36 12.38 -6.00
CA VAL A 40 -2.32 12.81 -7.03
C VAL A 40 -3.75 12.42 -6.65
N ALA A 41 -3.97 11.16 -6.27
CA ALA A 41 -5.27 10.67 -5.82
C ALA A 41 -5.75 11.39 -4.55
N GLY A 42 -4.85 11.67 -3.60
CA GLY A 42 -5.17 12.40 -2.38
C GLY A 42 -5.61 13.84 -2.65
N VAL A 43 -4.94 14.54 -3.56
CA VAL A 43 -5.32 15.89 -4.00
C VAL A 43 -6.71 15.86 -4.65
N PHE A 44 -6.95 14.94 -5.59
CA PHE A 44 -8.27 14.81 -6.21
C PHE A 44 -9.37 14.47 -5.20
N ALA A 45 -9.11 13.52 -4.29
CA ALA A 45 -10.07 13.15 -3.24
C ALA A 45 -10.38 14.34 -2.33
N TRP A 46 -9.38 15.14 -1.96
CA TRP A 46 -9.54 16.34 -1.15
C TRP A 46 -10.42 17.38 -1.86
N HIS A 47 -10.14 17.67 -3.13
CA HIS A 47 -10.94 18.61 -3.91
C HIS A 47 -12.36 18.11 -4.21
N ALA A 48 -12.54 16.81 -4.38
CA ALA A 48 -13.86 16.19 -4.57
C ALA A 48 -14.64 16.03 -3.25
N GLY A 49 -14.10 16.48 -2.11
CA GLY A 49 -14.79 16.44 -0.82
C GLY A 49 -14.89 15.05 -0.19
N TYR A 50 -14.12 14.07 -0.67
CA TYR A 50 -14.08 12.74 -0.07
C TYR A 50 -13.51 12.83 1.36
N ARG A 51 -14.39 12.67 2.34
CA ARG A 51 -14.03 12.59 3.76
C ARG A 51 -13.78 11.12 4.11
N PRO A 52 -12.53 10.68 4.33
CA PRO A 52 -12.20 9.27 4.60
C PRO A 52 -12.82 8.73 5.90
N ARG A 53 -13.42 9.60 6.72
CA ARG A 53 -14.14 9.23 7.95
C ARG A 53 -15.37 8.34 7.71
N MET A 54 -15.85 8.20 6.46
CA MET A 54 -17.00 7.36 6.15
C MET A 54 -16.62 5.88 5.93
N LEU A 55 -15.38 5.58 5.52
CA LEU A 55 -14.93 4.20 5.28
C LEU A 55 -14.65 3.40 6.56
N LEU A 56 -14.50 4.07 7.70
CA LEU A 56 -14.31 3.42 9.01
C LEU A 56 -15.63 3.04 9.71
N ARG A 57 -16.80 3.27 9.09
CA ARG A 57 -18.10 3.18 9.80
C ARG A 57 -19.05 2.08 9.36
N HIS A 58 -18.60 1.11 8.57
CA HIS A 58 -19.43 -0.05 8.24
C HIS A 58 -18.87 -1.33 8.89
N PRO A 59 -19.25 -1.65 10.14
CA PRO A 59 -19.23 -3.05 10.55
C PRO A 59 -20.16 -3.82 9.60
N PRO A 60 -19.81 -5.05 9.15
CA PRO A 60 -20.71 -5.83 8.33
C PRO A 60 -22.00 -6.08 9.11
N ALA A 61 -23.14 -5.70 8.52
CA ALA A 61 -24.44 -6.00 9.08
C ALA A 61 -24.55 -7.52 9.28
N ARG A 62 -24.77 -7.93 10.52
CA ARG A 62 -25.09 -9.32 10.85
C ARG A 62 -26.40 -9.66 10.13
N PRO A 63 -26.51 -10.78 9.39
CA PRO A 63 -27.79 -11.20 8.84
C PRO A 63 -28.75 -11.48 10.00
N ASP A 64 -29.83 -10.71 10.11
CA ASP A 64 -30.93 -11.00 11.02
C ASP A 64 -31.60 -12.30 10.56
N ALA A 65 -31.25 -13.37 11.27
CA ALA A 65 -31.87 -14.66 11.14
C ALA A 65 -33.15 -14.67 11.98
N GLY A 66 -34.29 -14.66 11.30
CA GLY A 66 -35.54 -15.18 11.84
C GLY A 66 -36.53 -14.13 12.32
N ASP A 67 -37.33 -13.60 11.39
CA ASP A 67 -38.67 -13.17 11.73
C ASP A 67 -39.64 -13.60 10.63
N HIS A 68 -40.25 -14.78 10.80
CA HIS A 68 -41.44 -15.16 10.04
C HIS A 68 -42.35 -16.11 10.85
N PRO A 69 -43.14 -15.59 11.82
CA PRO A 69 -44.11 -16.38 12.56
C PRO A 69 -45.48 -16.56 11.86
N ASP A 70 -45.73 -16.03 10.66
CA ASP A 70 -47.11 -15.88 10.17
C ASP A 70 -47.61 -16.89 9.10
N ILE A 71 -46.88 -17.97 8.78
CA ILE A 71 -47.28 -18.93 7.72
C ILE A 71 -48.21 -20.07 8.21
N ILE A 72 -48.50 -20.20 9.50
CA ILE A 72 -49.30 -21.33 10.03
C ILE A 72 -50.66 -20.85 10.55
N LYS A 73 -51.49 -20.26 9.70
CA LYS A 73 -52.90 -20.03 10.08
C LYS A 73 -53.98 -20.34 9.05
N GLU A 74 -53.64 -20.85 7.86
CA GLU A 74 -54.63 -20.98 6.79
C GLU A 74 -54.77 -22.39 6.17
N THR A 75 -54.74 -23.50 6.91
CA THR A 75 -55.03 -24.79 6.23
C THR A 75 -55.65 -25.98 6.98
N THR A 76 -56.21 -25.88 8.19
CA THR A 76 -57.07 -26.99 8.70
C THR A 76 -58.13 -26.50 9.66
#